data_AF-A0AAI9AGG5-F1
#
_entry.id   AF-A0AAI9AGG5-F1
#
_cell.length_a   1.000
_cell.length_b   1.000
_cell.length_c   1.000
_cell.angle_alpha   90.00
_cell.angle_beta   90.00
_cell.angle_gamma   90.00
#
_symmetry.space_group_name_H-M   'P 1'
#
loop_
_entity.id
_entity.type
_entity.pdbx_description
1 polymer ?
#
loop_
_entity_poly.entity_id
_entity_poly.type
_entity_poly.pdbx_seq_one_letter_code
_entity_poly.pdbx_strand_id
1 'polypeptide(L)'
;METILIYSAGLVAGVLLLYFLGIAVAPYNPGEIKNDHFECGLPPSSEVPLKANFGYFIFAIAFIVFDMAGLFFSLFVFADNEKALLWAMIFGILLFVAITVSMKEYRNAKSA
;
A
#
# COMPACT_ATOMS: atom_id res chain seq x y z
N MET A 1 -21.78 -17.44 -4.91
CA MET A 1 -21.39 -16.66 -6.11
C MET A 1 -22.36 -15.52 -6.35
N GLU A 2 -23.68 -15.78 -6.39
CA GLU A 2 -24.70 -14.74 -6.58
C GLU A 2 -24.61 -13.59 -5.56
N THR A 3 -24.46 -13.90 -4.26
CA THR A 3 -24.31 -12.90 -3.20
C THR A 3 -23.10 -11.98 -3.39
N ILE A 4 -21.96 -12.54 -3.79
CA ILE A 4 -20.73 -11.77 -4.07
C ILE A 4 -20.97 -10.82 -5.25
N LEU A 5 -21.62 -11.31 -6.31
CA LEU A 5 -21.95 -10.49 -7.47
C LEU A 5 -22.88 -9.34 -7.09
N ILE A 6 -23.93 -9.60 -6.30
CA ILE A 6 -24.85 -8.57 -5.81
C ILE A 6 -24.12 -7.51 -5.00
N TYR A 7 -23.26 -7.91 -4.04
CA TYR A 7 -22.51 -6.95 -3.23
C TYR A 7 -21.51 -6.14 -4.06
N SER A 8 -20.78 -6.77 -4.97
CA SER A 8 -19.84 -6.07 -5.86
C SER A 8 -20.57 -5.07 -6.78
N ALA A 9 -21.71 -5.47 -7.35
CA ALA A 9 -22.51 -4.61 -8.21
C ALA A 9 -23.11 -3.44 -7.41
N GLY A 10 -23.59 -3.70 -6.20
CA GLY A 10 -24.08 -2.65 -5.29
C GLY A 10 -23.00 -1.65 -4.91
N LEU A 11 -21.78 -2.10 -4.63
CA LEU A 11 -20.63 -1.23 -4.32
C LEU A 11 -20.28 -0.33 -5.50
N VAL A 12 -20.13 -0.92 -6.69
CA VAL A 12 -19.80 -0.18 -7.92
C VAL A 12 -20.93 0.81 -8.25
N ALA A 13 -22.18 0.37 -8.19
CA ALA A 13 -23.34 1.23 -8.43
C ALA A 13 -23.40 2.38 -7.42
N GLY A 14 -23.14 2.12 -6.14
CA GLY A 14 -23.12 3.13 -5.09
C GLY A 14 -22.03 4.19 -5.31
N VAL A 15 -20.79 3.77 -5.60
CA VAL A 15 -19.67 4.68 -5.88
C VAL A 15 -19.98 5.55 -7.11
N LEU A 16 -20.46 4.95 -8.20
CA LEU A 16 -20.80 5.67 -9.42
C LEU A 16 -21.97 6.64 -9.18
N LEU A 17 -23.03 6.20 -8.48
CA LEU A 17 -24.18 7.04 -8.17
C LEU A 17 -23.75 8.27 -7.37
N LEU A 18 -22.94 8.10 -6.32
CA LEU A 18 -22.45 9.22 -5.51
C LEU A 18 -21.55 10.16 -6.32
N TYR A 19 -20.68 9.62 -7.18
CA TYR A 19 -19.83 10.42 -8.07
C TYR A 19 -20.65 11.28 -9.03
N PHE A 20 -21.61 10.68 -9.75
CA PHE A 20 -22.45 11.40 -10.71
C PHE A 20 -23.44 12.34 -10.04
N LEU A 21 -23.97 11.99 -8.88
CA LEU A 21 -24.80 12.89 -8.08
C LEU A 21 -24.00 14.10 -7.62
N GLY A 22 -22.74 13.90 -7.20
CA GLY A 22 -21.83 15.00 -6.88
C GLY A 22 -21.64 15.96 -8.05
N ILE A 23 -21.41 15.44 -9.26
CA ILE A 23 -21.30 16.26 -10.47
C ILE A 23 -22.62 16.98 -10.81
N ALA A 24 -23.76 16.30 -10.68
CA ALA A 24 -25.06 16.84 -11.06
C ALA A 24 -25.57 17.93 -10.10
N VAL A 25 -25.27 17.81 -8.81
CA VAL A 25 -25.72 18.76 -7.76
C VAL A 25 -24.73 19.91 -7.56
N ALA A 26 -23.44 19.69 -7.81
CA ALA A 26 -22.43 20.71 -7.60
C ALA A 26 -22.59 21.91 -8.57
N PRO A 27 -22.49 23.16 -8.08
CA PRO A 27 -22.46 24.33 -8.95
C PRO A 27 -21.22 24.31 -9.85
N TYR A 28 -21.43 24.33 -11.17
CA TYR A 28 -20.35 24.41 -12.14
C TYR A 28 -19.89 25.86 -12.35
N ASN A 29 -18.76 26.22 -11.75
CA ASN A 29 -18.16 27.56 -11.87
C ASN A 29 -16.63 27.48 -11.91
N PRO A 30 -16.04 26.96 -13.01
CA PRO A 30 -14.59 26.91 -13.20
C PRO A 30 -14.03 28.32 -13.40
N GLY A 31 -12.79 28.55 -12.98
CA GLY A 31 -12.10 29.81 -13.18
C GLY A 31 -10.60 29.62 -13.02
N GLU A 32 -9.80 30.56 -13.54
CA GLU A 32 -8.33 30.45 -13.55
C GLU A 32 -7.76 30.18 -12.16
N ILE A 33 -8.17 30.98 -11.15
CA ILE A 33 -7.71 30.82 -9.75
C ILE A 33 -8.15 29.48 -9.14
N LYS A 34 -9.34 28.96 -9.49
CA LYS A 34 -9.84 27.68 -8.94
C LYS A 34 -9.16 26.47 -9.57
N ASN A 35 -8.60 26.64 -10.77
CA ASN A 35 -7.89 25.61 -11.51
C ASN A 35 -6.37 25.69 -11.29
N ASP A 36 -5.89 26.65 -10.48
CA ASP A 36 -4.48 26.81 -10.14
C ASP A 36 -4.11 25.99 -8.89
N HIS A 37 -2.83 25.71 -8.70
CA HIS A 37 -2.33 25.00 -7.52
C HIS A 37 -2.40 25.89 -6.27
N PHE A 38 -2.82 25.30 -5.15
CA PHE A 38 -2.79 26.01 -3.87
C PHE A 38 -1.37 26.05 -3.30
N GLU A 39 -0.80 27.26 -3.23
CA GLU A 39 0.60 27.48 -2.78
C GLU A 39 0.69 28.55 -1.69
N CYS A 40 -0.34 28.66 -0.83
CA CYS A 40 -0.39 29.66 0.25
C CYS A 40 -0.16 31.13 -0.21
N GLY A 41 -0.43 31.43 -1.49
CA GLY A 41 -0.20 32.75 -2.09
C GLY A 41 1.19 32.95 -2.71
N LEU A 42 2.03 31.91 -2.72
CA LEU A 42 3.31 31.89 -3.45
C LEU A 42 3.08 31.54 -4.93
N PRO A 43 4.00 31.96 -5.83
CA PRO A 43 3.94 31.50 -7.21
C PRO A 43 4.07 29.97 -7.25
N PRO A 44 3.37 29.28 -8.17
CA PRO A 44 3.37 27.83 -8.25
C PRO A 44 4.80 27.29 -8.37
N SER A 45 5.18 26.39 -7.46
CA SER A 45 6.48 25.75 -7.52
C SER A 45 6.54 24.85 -8.75
N SER A 46 7.20 25.33 -9.81
CA SER A 46 7.51 24.51 -10.99
C SER A 46 8.63 23.51 -10.73
N GLU A 47 9.24 23.55 -9.53
CA GLU A 47 10.34 22.68 -9.18
C GLU A 47 9.78 21.29 -8.84
N VAL A 48 9.88 20.38 -9.81
CA VAL A 48 9.74 18.94 -9.56
C VAL A 48 10.70 18.60 -8.41
N PRO A 49 10.25 17.93 -7.33
CA PRO A 49 11.13 17.59 -6.22
C PRO A 49 12.35 16.81 -6.76
N LEU A 50 13.51 17.47 -6.74
CA LEU A 50 14.75 17.02 -7.40
C LEU A 50 15.33 15.73 -6.82
N LYS A 51 14.79 15.23 -5.70
CA LYS A 51 15.29 14.04 -5.01
C LYS A 51 14.12 13.18 -4.54
N ALA A 52 13.85 12.10 -5.26
CA ALA A 52 13.05 11.01 -4.73
C ALA A 52 13.73 10.49 -3.46
N ASN A 53 13.04 10.56 -2.32
CA ASN A 53 13.56 10.01 -1.09
C ASN A 53 13.49 8.47 -1.18
N PHE A 54 14.65 7.83 -1.39
CA PHE A 54 14.78 6.38 -1.49
C PHE A 54 14.34 5.63 -0.22
N GLY A 55 14.17 6.32 0.92
CA GLY A 55 13.59 5.75 2.12
C GLY A 55 12.17 5.21 1.91
N TYR A 56 11.35 5.88 1.09
CA TYR A 56 10.01 5.38 0.74
C TYR A 56 10.08 4.08 -0.08
N PHE A 57 11.09 3.95 -0.94
CA PHE A 57 11.28 2.76 -1.75
C PHE A 57 11.72 1.55 -0.89
N ILE A 58 12.65 1.76 0.05
CA ILE A 58 13.07 0.74 1.01
C ILE A 58 11.86 0.27 1.83
N PHE A 59 11.03 1.21 2.29
CA PHE A 59 9.80 0.87 3.02
C PHE A 59 8.82 0.06 2.15
N ALA A 60 8.60 0.45 0.89
CA ALA A 60 7.70 -0.27 -0.02
C ALA A 60 8.19 -1.71 -0.31
N ILE A 61 9.49 -1.90 -0.53
CA ILE A 61 10.08 -3.24 -0.72
C ILE A 61 9.90 -4.07 0.54
N ALA A 62 10.24 -3.51 1.71
CA ALA A 62 10.09 -4.21 2.98
C ALA A 62 8.63 -4.63 3.19
N PHE A 63 7.67 -3.73 2.94
CA PHE A 63 6.25 -4.02 3.02
C PHE A 63 5.85 -5.22 2.13
N ILE A 64 6.26 -5.24 0.86
CA ILE A 64 5.95 -6.36 -0.05
C ILE A 64 6.53 -7.69 0.44
N VAL A 65 7.78 -7.68 0.93
CA VAL A 65 8.43 -8.88 1.46
C VAL A 65 7.68 -9.42 2.69
N PHE A 66 7.29 -8.54 3.61
CA PHE A 66 6.56 -8.93 4.82
C PHE A 66 5.10 -9.34 4.53
N ASP A 67 4.43 -8.70 3.58
CA ASP A 67 3.09 -9.07 3.14
C ASP A 67 3.07 -10.48 2.53
N MET A 68 4.04 -10.77 1.64
CA MET A 68 4.22 -12.11 1.09
C MET A 68 4.60 -13.14 2.14
N ALA A 69 5.45 -12.78 3.11
CA ALA A 69 5.79 -13.67 4.21
C ALA A 69 4.55 -14.02 5.06
N GLY A 70 3.69 -13.03 5.34
CA GLY A 70 2.41 -13.25 6.03
C GLY A 70 1.47 -14.16 5.25
N LEU A 71 1.38 -13.99 3.93
CA LEU A 71 0.63 -14.86 3.04
C LEU A 71 1.13 -16.31 3.12
N PHE A 72 2.44 -16.55 3.02
CA PHE A 72 3.00 -17.89 3.16
C PHE A 72 2.75 -18.49 4.55
N PHE A 73 2.83 -17.69 5.62
CA PHE A 73 2.46 -18.14 6.96
C PHE A 73 1.00 -18.60 7.04
N SER A 74 0.09 -17.87 6.38
CA SER A 74 -1.34 -18.23 6.38
C SER A 74 -1.59 -19.61 5.78
N LEU A 75 -0.81 -20.03 4.78
CA LEU A 75 -0.93 -21.36 4.17
C LEU A 75 -0.68 -22.49 5.17
N PHE A 76 0.20 -22.27 6.15
CA PHE A 76 0.51 -23.27 7.17
C PHE A 76 -0.41 -23.19 8.39
N VAL A 77 -0.82 -21.98 8.79
CA VAL A 77 -1.70 -21.77 9.97
C VAL A 77 -3.08 -22.40 9.77
N PHE A 78 -3.62 -22.35 8.55
CA PHE A 78 -4.93 -22.93 8.25
C PHE A 78 -4.88 -24.40 7.83
N ALA A 79 -3.70 -25.03 7.89
CA ALA A 79 -3.54 -26.43 7.54
C ALA A 79 -3.57 -27.32 8.81
N ASP A 80 -4.58 -28.19 8.90
CA ASP A 80 -4.77 -29.12 10.02
C ASP A 80 -3.85 -30.36 9.91
N ASN A 81 -2.53 -30.14 9.86
CA ASN A 81 -1.55 -31.23 9.81
C ASN A 81 -0.27 -30.85 10.57
N GLU A 82 0.26 -31.77 11.37
CA GLU A 82 1.52 -31.60 12.11
C GLU A 82 2.70 -31.19 11.20
N LYS A 83 2.74 -31.66 9.95
CA LYS A 83 3.76 -31.26 8.98
C LYS A 83 3.68 -29.77 8.63
N ALA A 84 2.48 -29.19 8.60
CA ALA A 84 2.32 -27.78 8.30
C ALA A 84 2.91 -26.90 9.40
N LEU A 85 2.72 -27.29 10.67
CA LEU A 85 3.36 -26.61 11.80
C LEU A 85 4.89 -26.67 11.70
N LEU A 86 5.45 -27.82 11.34
CA LEU A 86 6.90 -27.98 11.15
C LEU A 86 7.42 -27.04 10.04
N TRP A 87 6.74 -26.99 8.89
CA TRP A 87 7.10 -26.08 7.80
C TRP A 87 6.94 -24.60 8.17
N ALA A 88 5.90 -24.24 8.94
CA ALA A 88 5.71 -22.90 9.47
C ALA A 88 6.88 -22.48 10.38
N MET A 89 7.32 -23.38 11.25
CA MET A 89 8.46 -23.13 12.13
C MET A 89 9.76 -22.95 11.36
N ILE A 90 10.05 -23.82 10.39
CA ILE A 90 11.24 -23.68 9.52
C ILE A 90 11.20 -22.35 8.78
N PHE A 91 10.07 -22.02 8.15
CA PHE A 91 9.89 -20.76 7.43
C PHE A 91 10.05 -19.55 8.36
N GLY A 92 9.49 -19.60 9.57
CA GLY A 92 9.63 -18.55 10.57
C GLY A 92 11.07 -18.32 11.03
N ILE A 93 11.84 -19.40 11.23
CA ILE A 93 13.27 -19.29 11.55
C ILE A 93 14.04 -18.65 10.39
N LEU A 94 13.80 -19.09 9.16
CA LEU A 94 14.44 -18.51 7.97
C LEU A 94 14.11 -17.03 7.80
N LEU A 95 12.83 -16.66 7.99
CA LEU A 95 12.39 -15.27 7.94
C LEU A 95 13.06 -14.43 9.04
N PHE A 96 13.14 -14.94 10.27
CA PHE A 96 13.80 -14.27 11.39
C PHE A 96 15.30 -14.01 11.11
N VAL A 97 15.99 -15.00 10.55
CA VAL A 97 17.40 -14.87 10.13
C VAL A 97 17.53 -13.81 9.03
N ALA A 98 16.68 -13.85 8.01
CA ALA A 98 16.70 -12.88 6.91
C ALA A 98 16.51 -11.43 7.39
N ILE A 99 15.55 -11.21 8.30
CA ILE A 99 15.30 -9.89 8.89
C ILE A 99 16.50 -9.44 9.72
N THR A 100 17.07 -10.32 10.54
CA THR A 100 18.25 -10.00 11.37
C THR A 100 19.44 -9.58 10.52
N VAL A 101 19.69 -10.30 9.42
CA VAL A 101 20.76 -9.94 8.47
C VAL A 101 20.45 -8.61 7.79
N SER A 102 19.23 -8.42 7.29
CA SER A 102 18.82 -7.15 6.66
C SER A 102 18.99 -5.94 7.59
N MET A 103 18.58 -6.08 8.86
CA MET A 103 18.74 -5.04 9.88
C MET A 103 20.21 -4.76 10.21
N LYS A 104 21.05 -5.80 10.24
CA LYS A 104 22.50 -5.64 10.42
C LYS A 104 23.11 -4.85 9.26
N GLU A 105 22.79 -5.21 8.02
CA GLU A 105 23.31 -4.50 6.83
C GLU A 105 22.82 -3.05 6.76
N TYR A 106 21.56 -2.80 7.11
CA TYR A 106 21.03 -1.43 7.21
C TYR A 106 21.78 -0.59 8.25
N ARG A 107 22.08 -1.17 9.42
CA ARG A 107 22.88 -0.49 10.46
C ARG A 107 24.31 -0.21 9.98
N ASN A 108 24.93 -1.15 9.27
CA ASN A 108 26.26 -0.97 8.70
C ASN A 108 26.27 0.18 7.68
N ALA A 109 25.31 0.19 6.75
CA ALA A 109 25.21 1.23 5.71
C ALA A 109 24.97 2.63 6.28
N LYS A 110 24.29 2.75 7.43
CA LYS A 110 24.07 4.04 8.11
C LYS A 110 25.28 4.50 8.93
N SER A 111 26.15 3.57 9.34
CA SER A 111 27.34 3.87 10.14
C SER A 111 28.59 4.16 9.31
N ALA A 112 28.55 3.90 8.00
CA ALA A 112 29.58 4.24 7.02
C ALA A 112 29.35 5.65 6.46
#